data_AF-A0A3M1NGZ6-F1
#
_entry.id   AF-A0A3M1NGZ6-F1
#
_cell.length_a   1.000
_cell.length_b   1.000
_cell.length_c   1.000
_cell.angle_alpha   90.00
_cell.angle_beta   90.00
_cell.angle_gamma   90.00
#
_symmetry.space_group_name_H-M   'P 1'
#
loop_
_entity.id
_entity.type
_entity.pdbx_description
1 polymer ?
#
loop_
_entity_poly.entity_id
_entity_poly.type
_entity_poly.pdbx_seq_one_letter_code
_entity_poly.pdbx_strand_id
1 'polypeptide(L)'
;VGGVPVAVTFCPLCNSAIVFDRHVDGQILRFGVSGNLRKSDLIMWDDQTQSWWQQITGEAIVGALTGTRLALISSQVVSFEAFKKAFPEGRVLSRDTGHDRSYGRNPYTGYDGNPRPFLFEGTLDTRLPATEHVLAGVVDGVPIAYPFSLLAREGVINDVVGKVPVVAFWQDGAVSALDRSEIDKSRRIGMAALYERTVDGRKLTFELGKDGLPRDLETGSIWNVFGRATEGALAGTQLVRAFANPHFWFAWAAFQPETRVYGQ
;
A
#
# COMPACT_ATOMS: atom_id res chain seq x y z
N VAL A 1 12.88 12.80 3.21
CA VAL A 1 11.64 13.56 3.43
C VAL A 1 11.61 13.99 4.89
N GLY A 2 11.54 15.30 5.16
CA GLY A 2 11.57 15.79 6.56
C GLY A 2 12.81 15.34 7.35
N GLY A 3 13.98 15.26 6.71
CA GLY A 3 15.21 14.74 7.32
C GLY A 3 15.38 13.22 7.28
N VAL A 4 14.31 12.44 7.11
CA VAL A 4 14.37 10.97 7.00
C VAL A 4 14.80 10.55 5.59
N PRO A 5 15.89 9.80 5.40
CA PRO A 5 16.25 9.20 4.13
C PRO A 5 15.32 8.01 3.88
N VAL A 6 14.53 8.11 2.82
CA VAL A 6 13.53 7.11 2.49
C VAL A 6 13.91 6.36 1.22
N ALA A 7 13.58 5.07 1.17
CA ALA A 7 13.54 4.29 -0.06
C ALA A 7 12.07 4.07 -0.45
N VAL A 8 11.62 4.71 -1.52
CA VAL A 8 10.28 4.51 -2.09
C VAL A 8 10.39 3.44 -3.17
N THR A 9 9.71 2.32 -2.98
CA THR A 9 9.88 1.12 -3.81
C THR A 9 8.54 0.69 -4.40
N PHE A 10 8.57 0.15 -5.62
CA PHE A 10 7.38 -0.37 -6.28
C PHE A 10 7.72 -1.66 -7.02
N CYS A 11 7.11 -2.78 -6.64
CA CYS A 11 7.16 -4.02 -7.41
C CYS A 11 5.91 -4.12 -8.28
N PRO A 12 6.02 -3.94 -9.62
CA PRO A 12 4.86 -4.03 -10.50
C PRO A 12 4.24 -5.43 -10.46
N LEU A 13 5.04 -6.50 -10.44
CA LEU A 13 4.51 -7.87 -10.46
C LEU A 13 3.68 -8.19 -9.19
N CYS A 14 3.92 -7.50 -8.08
CA CYS A 14 3.18 -7.71 -6.83
C CYS A 14 2.17 -6.60 -6.53
N ASN A 15 2.08 -5.58 -7.40
CA ASN A 15 1.39 -4.31 -7.14
C ASN A 15 1.71 -3.71 -5.75
N SER A 16 2.94 -3.89 -5.26
CA SER A 16 3.35 -3.48 -3.92
C SER A 16 4.12 -2.16 -3.97
N ALA A 17 3.56 -1.11 -3.37
CA ALA A 17 4.25 0.16 -3.14
C ALA A 17 4.60 0.26 -1.65
N ILE A 18 5.89 0.23 -1.32
CA ILE A 18 6.36 0.21 0.08
C ILE A 18 7.47 1.24 0.25
N VAL A 19 7.41 1.95 1.37
CA VAL A 19 8.41 2.94 1.76
C VAL A 19 9.15 2.46 2.99
N PHE A 20 10.47 2.55 2.96
CA PHE A 20 11.35 2.18 4.06
C PHE A 20 12.17 3.37 4.53
N ASP A 21 12.47 3.42 5.84
CA ASP A 21 13.64 4.15 6.32
C ASP A 21 14.88 3.35 5.89
N ARG A 22 15.81 4.02 5.20
CA ARG A 22 17.04 3.39 4.71
C ARG A 22 18.22 3.56 5.65
N HIS A 23 17.98 4.01 6.89
CA HIS A 23 18.96 3.91 7.96
C HIS A 23 19.02 2.48 8.51
N VAL A 24 20.21 1.89 8.46
CA VAL A 24 20.49 0.58 9.06
C VAL A 24 21.83 0.68 9.78
N ASP A 25 21.84 0.35 11.07
CA ASP A 25 23.04 0.33 11.92
C ASP A 25 23.93 1.59 11.78
N GLY A 26 23.30 2.76 11.76
CA GLY A 26 23.99 4.06 11.66
C GLY A 26 24.45 4.44 10.24
N GLN A 27 24.17 3.62 9.23
CA GLN A 27 24.48 3.88 7.83
C GLN A 27 23.23 4.23 7.03
N ILE A 28 23.39 5.08 6.01
CA ILE A 28 22.33 5.42 5.07
C ILE A 28 22.54 4.60 3.81
N LEU A 29 21.82 3.49 3.68
CA LEU A 29 21.95 2.57 2.54
C LEU A 29 21.35 3.16 1.27
N ARG A 30 21.97 2.92 0.11
CA ARG A 30 21.39 3.23 -1.20
C ARG A 30 20.96 1.92 -1.87
N PHE A 31 19.71 1.88 -2.32
CA PHE A 31 19.11 0.69 -2.91
C PHE A 31 19.03 0.77 -4.44
N GLY A 32 19.09 -0.40 -5.08
CA GLY A 32 18.73 -0.60 -6.48
C GLY A 32 17.96 -1.90 -6.69
N VAL A 33 17.53 -2.15 -7.93
CA VAL A 33 16.85 -3.39 -8.32
C VAL A 33 17.87 -4.40 -8.83
N SER A 34 17.84 -5.64 -8.33
CA SER A 34 18.82 -6.68 -8.69
C SER A 34 18.52 -7.39 -10.01
N GLY A 35 17.27 -7.35 -10.47
CA GLY A 35 16.78 -8.17 -11.58
C GLY A 35 16.34 -9.57 -11.16
N ASN A 36 16.61 -9.99 -9.92
CA ASN A 36 16.13 -11.25 -9.37
C ASN A 36 14.75 -11.09 -8.73
N LEU A 37 13.99 -12.19 -8.75
CA LEU A 37 12.65 -12.29 -8.17
C LEU A 37 12.57 -13.47 -7.20
N ARG A 38 11.76 -13.34 -6.16
CA ARG A 38 11.36 -14.45 -5.29
C ARG A 38 9.86 -14.34 -5.03
N LYS A 39 9.09 -15.36 -5.44
CA LYS A 39 7.61 -15.35 -5.42
C LYS A 39 7.04 -14.14 -6.19
N SER A 40 7.63 -13.84 -7.35
CA SER A 40 7.42 -12.61 -8.16
C SER A 40 7.81 -11.29 -7.51
N ASP A 41 8.07 -11.27 -6.21
CA ASP A 41 8.49 -10.05 -5.53
C ASP A 41 9.94 -9.71 -5.87
N LEU A 42 10.19 -8.42 -6.08
CA LEU A 42 11.51 -7.96 -6.51
C LEU A 42 12.50 -8.06 -5.36
N ILE A 43 13.74 -8.39 -5.72
CA ILE A 43 14.86 -8.36 -4.79
C ILE A 43 15.63 -7.06 -5.02
N MET A 44 15.73 -6.25 -3.97
CA MET A 44 16.56 -5.05 -3.95
C MET A 44 17.99 -5.42 -3.56
N TRP A 45 18.97 -4.61 -3.96
CA TRP A 45 20.34 -4.68 -3.43
C TRP A 45 20.71 -3.35 -2.78
N ASP A 46 21.64 -3.35 -1.83
CA ASP A 46 22.32 -2.14 -1.35
C ASP A 46 23.81 -2.09 -1.74
N ASP A 47 24.34 -0.92 -2.12
CA ASP A 47 25.74 -0.81 -2.62
C ASP A 47 26.79 -0.92 -1.53
N GLN A 48 26.43 -0.53 -0.30
CA GLN A 48 27.38 -0.41 0.81
C GLN A 48 27.76 -1.77 1.38
N THR A 49 26.79 -2.65 1.59
CA THR A 49 26.99 -3.97 2.21
C THR A 49 26.81 -5.12 1.23
N GLN A 50 26.37 -4.81 0.00
CA GLN A 50 26.07 -5.79 -1.04
C GLN A 50 25.02 -6.83 -0.60
N SER A 51 24.16 -6.47 0.36
CA SER A 51 23.08 -7.32 0.82
C SER A 51 21.89 -7.24 -0.13
N TRP A 52 21.13 -8.33 -0.20
CA TRP A 52 19.93 -8.42 -1.01
C TRP A 52 18.70 -8.49 -0.12
N TRP A 53 17.68 -7.72 -0.47
CA TRP A 53 16.53 -7.44 0.38
C TRP A 53 15.24 -7.79 -0.33
N GLN A 54 14.39 -8.56 0.32
CA GLN A 54 13.05 -8.87 -0.16
C GLN A 54 12.18 -7.61 -0.03
N GLN A 55 11.65 -7.09 -1.13
CA GLN A 55 10.92 -5.82 -1.12
C GLN A 55 9.67 -5.86 -0.26
N ILE A 56 8.87 -6.93 -0.31
CA ILE A 56 7.60 -6.99 0.40
C ILE A 56 7.77 -7.05 1.93
N THR A 57 8.83 -7.69 2.42
CA THR A 57 9.09 -7.87 3.86
C THR A 57 10.10 -6.87 4.42
N GLY A 58 10.88 -6.22 3.55
CA GLY A 58 12.01 -5.38 3.96
C GLY A 58 13.17 -6.16 4.59
N GLU A 59 13.21 -7.49 4.46
CA GLU A 59 14.22 -8.35 5.09
C GLU A 59 15.42 -8.59 4.17
N ALA A 60 16.63 -8.44 4.71
CA ALA A 60 17.86 -8.87 4.05
C ALA A 60 17.92 -10.40 4.06
N ILE A 61 17.97 -11.01 2.87
CA ILE A 61 17.94 -12.46 2.66
C ILE A 61 19.29 -13.03 2.22
N VAL A 62 20.20 -12.19 1.74
CA VAL A 62 21.57 -12.56 1.33
C VAL A 62 22.52 -11.42 1.71
N GLY A 63 23.76 -11.73 2.07
CA GLY A 63 24.82 -10.76 2.28
C GLY A 63 25.10 -10.43 3.75
N ALA A 64 25.81 -9.33 3.98
CA ALA A 64 26.34 -8.99 5.31
C ALA A 64 25.24 -8.66 6.33
N LEU A 65 24.08 -8.18 5.89
CA LEU A 65 22.98 -7.77 6.75
C LEU A 65 21.87 -8.82 6.87
N THR A 66 22.08 -10.07 6.43
CA THR A 66 21.06 -11.13 6.47
C THR A 66 20.35 -11.25 7.81
N GLY A 67 19.01 -11.31 7.78
CA GLY A 67 18.13 -11.34 8.96
C GLY A 67 17.70 -9.95 9.46
N THR A 68 18.36 -8.88 9.01
CA THR A 68 17.96 -7.50 9.32
C THR A 68 16.69 -7.13 8.57
N ARG A 69 15.83 -6.31 9.19
CA ARG A 69 14.61 -5.77 8.57
C ARG A 69 14.64 -4.25 8.54
N LEU A 70 14.27 -3.69 7.40
CA LEU A 70 14.08 -2.25 7.24
C LEU A 70 12.82 -1.80 8.00
N ALA A 71 12.90 -0.62 8.61
CA ALA A 71 11.74 0.01 9.22
C ALA A 71 10.79 0.51 8.12
N LEU A 72 9.54 0.04 8.14
CA LEU A 72 8.51 0.52 7.22
C LEU A 72 8.08 1.93 7.60
N ILE A 73 7.79 2.74 6.59
CA ILE A 73 7.19 4.07 6.73
C ILE A 73 5.80 4.03 6.10
N SER A 74 4.79 4.48 6.84
CA SER A 74 3.40 4.46 6.38
C SER A 74 3.24 5.29 5.11
N SER A 75 2.85 4.65 4.03
CA SER A 75 2.60 5.26 2.71
C SER A 75 1.18 4.98 2.25
N GLN A 76 0.76 5.62 1.15
CA GLN A 76 -0.52 5.36 0.52
C GLN A 76 -0.36 5.54 -0.99
N VAL A 77 -0.96 4.64 -1.76
CA VAL A 77 -1.09 4.81 -3.22
C VAL A 77 -2.40 5.55 -3.46
N VAL A 78 -2.30 6.73 -4.08
CA VAL A 78 -3.45 7.58 -4.42
C VAL A 78 -3.31 8.08 -5.84
N SER A 79 -4.42 8.54 -6.42
CA SER A 79 -4.36 9.23 -7.70
C SER A 79 -3.64 10.57 -7.56
N PHE A 80 -2.98 11.00 -8.64
CA PHE A 80 -2.34 12.31 -8.67
C PHE A 80 -3.37 13.45 -8.48
N GLU A 81 -4.59 13.27 -8.97
CA GLU A 81 -5.70 14.21 -8.75
C GLU A 81 -6.02 14.37 -7.26
N ALA A 82 -6.18 13.26 -6.53
CA ALA A 82 -6.46 13.28 -5.10
C ALA A 82 -5.30 13.90 -4.31
N PHE A 83 -4.05 13.57 -4.68
CA PHE A 83 -2.86 14.16 -4.08
C PHE A 83 -2.82 15.67 -4.29
N LYS A 84 -2.97 16.15 -5.53
CA LYS A 84 -2.94 17.59 -5.85
C LYS A 84 -4.05 18.37 -5.15
N LYS A 85 -5.24 17.78 -5.02
CA LYS A 85 -6.37 18.40 -4.30
C LYS A 85 -6.08 18.53 -2.80
N ALA A 86 -5.53 17.50 -2.17
CA ALA A 86 -5.27 17.50 -0.73
C ALA A 86 -3.98 18.25 -0.34
N PHE A 87 -3.00 18.29 -1.25
CA PHE A 87 -1.67 18.87 -1.04
C PHE A 87 -1.32 19.78 -2.23
N PRO A 88 -1.91 20.99 -2.33
CA PRO A 88 -1.68 21.90 -3.46
C PRO A 88 -0.20 22.32 -3.60
N GLU A 89 0.50 22.45 -2.47
CA GLU A 89 1.94 22.74 -2.39
C GLU A 89 2.79 21.46 -2.33
N GLY A 90 2.17 20.30 -2.53
CA GLY A 90 2.81 18.99 -2.48
C GLY A 90 3.86 18.84 -3.58
N ARG A 91 5.07 18.47 -3.21
CA ARG A 91 6.15 18.20 -4.17
C ARG A 91 6.01 16.81 -4.76
N VAL A 92 6.27 16.70 -6.06
CA VAL A 92 6.41 15.42 -6.76
C VAL A 92 7.79 15.28 -7.38
N LEU A 93 8.22 14.04 -7.60
CA LEU A 93 9.47 13.77 -8.28
C LEU A 93 9.37 14.21 -9.75
N SER A 94 10.40 14.92 -10.22
CA SER A 94 10.49 15.31 -11.63
C SER A 94 10.60 14.08 -12.55
N ARG A 95 10.06 14.19 -13.76
CA ARG A 95 10.31 13.23 -14.85
C ARG A 95 11.64 13.49 -15.56
N ASP A 96 12.25 14.65 -15.31
CA ASP A 96 13.60 14.98 -15.75
C ASP A 96 14.62 14.22 -14.89
N THR A 97 14.85 12.96 -15.28
CA THR A 97 15.69 12.01 -14.55
C THR A 97 17.05 11.76 -15.21
N GLY A 98 17.30 12.38 -16.38
CA GLY A 98 18.46 12.05 -17.22
C GLY A 98 18.34 10.73 -18.00
N HIS A 99 17.18 10.08 -17.98
CA HIS A 99 16.92 8.83 -18.70
C HIS A 99 15.74 8.95 -19.67
N ASP A 100 15.88 8.37 -20.86
CA ASP A 100 14.77 8.22 -21.81
C ASP A 100 13.87 7.04 -21.39
N ARG A 101 12.76 7.37 -20.72
CA ARG A 101 11.75 6.42 -20.26
C ARG A 101 10.36 6.97 -20.50
N SER A 102 9.50 6.14 -21.10
CA SER A 102 8.10 6.48 -21.35
C SER A 102 7.26 6.31 -20.08
N TYR A 103 7.36 7.28 -19.16
CA TYR A 103 6.48 7.33 -17.98
C TYR A 103 5.00 7.35 -18.41
N GLY A 104 4.17 6.57 -17.73
CA GLY A 104 2.76 6.38 -18.09
C GLY A 104 2.52 5.16 -19.01
N ARG A 105 3.57 4.49 -19.49
CA ARG A 105 3.45 3.21 -20.19
C ARG A 105 3.74 2.02 -19.30
N ASN A 106 2.85 1.05 -19.33
CA ASN A 106 2.95 -0.23 -18.63
C ASN A 106 3.58 -1.31 -19.53
N PRO A 107 4.76 -1.86 -19.17
CA PRO A 107 5.39 -2.94 -19.92
C PRO A 107 4.75 -4.32 -19.68
N TYR A 108 3.85 -4.44 -18.69
CA TYR A 108 3.17 -5.67 -18.28
C TYR A 108 1.67 -5.57 -18.57
N THR A 109 1.30 -5.32 -19.83
CA THR A 109 -0.11 -5.17 -20.24
C THR A 109 -0.88 -6.46 -19.97
N GLY A 110 -2.07 -6.34 -19.37
CA GLY A 110 -2.96 -7.44 -19.03
C GLY A 110 -2.54 -8.26 -17.81
N TYR A 111 -1.54 -7.80 -17.05
CA TYR A 111 -1.10 -8.49 -15.85
C TYR A 111 -2.17 -8.44 -14.76
N ASP A 112 -2.79 -7.27 -14.57
CA ASP A 112 -3.90 -7.09 -13.66
C ASP A 112 -5.19 -7.71 -14.22
N GLY A 113 -5.49 -8.93 -13.77
CA GLY A 113 -6.54 -9.78 -14.31
C GLY A 113 -6.03 -11.16 -14.76
N ASN A 114 -4.72 -11.38 -14.72
CA ASN A 114 -4.14 -12.69 -15.03
C ASN A 114 -4.36 -13.68 -13.87
N PRO A 115 -5.15 -14.76 -14.06
CA PRO A 115 -5.37 -15.75 -13.00
C PRO A 115 -4.14 -16.60 -12.67
N ARG A 116 -3.10 -16.55 -13.51
CA ARG A 116 -1.81 -17.24 -13.34
C ARG A 116 -0.66 -16.25 -13.56
N PRO A 117 -0.32 -15.45 -12.55
CA PRO A 117 0.75 -14.47 -12.62
C PRO A 117 2.06 -15.12 -13.10
N PHE A 118 2.68 -14.57 -14.15
CA PHE A 118 3.96 -15.08 -14.62
C PHE A 118 5.09 -14.74 -13.65
N LEU A 119 6.20 -15.48 -13.74
CA LEU A 119 7.36 -15.34 -12.84
C LEU A 119 6.98 -15.51 -11.35
N PHE A 120 5.88 -16.20 -11.09
CA PHE A 120 5.52 -16.70 -9.77
C PHE A 120 5.85 -18.17 -9.68
N GLU A 121 6.75 -18.52 -8.76
CA GLU A 121 7.06 -19.90 -8.43
C GLU A 121 6.59 -20.16 -7.00
N GLY A 122 5.51 -20.95 -6.88
CA GLY A 122 4.88 -21.27 -5.60
C GLY A 122 3.47 -21.80 -5.77
N THR A 123 2.82 -22.11 -4.66
CA THR A 123 1.40 -22.49 -4.62
C THR A 123 0.55 -21.24 -4.46
N LEU A 124 -0.44 -21.07 -5.35
CA LEU A 124 -1.41 -19.99 -5.24
C LEU A 124 -2.36 -20.26 -4.08
N ASP A 125 -2.58 -19.23 -3.26
CA ASP A 125 -3.62 -19.25 -2.24
C ASP A 125 -4.99 -19.03 -2.89
N THR A 126 -5.89 -20.00 -2.74
CA THR A 126 -7.17 -20.03 -3.44
C THR A 126 -8.30 -19.30 -2.72
N ARG A 127 -8.04 -18.65 -1.58
CA ARG A 127 -9.06 -17.88 -0.85
C ARG A 127 -9.55 -16.67 -1.62
N LEU A 128 -8.72 -16.09 -2.49
CA LEU A 128 -9.08 -14.99 -3.39
C LEU A 128 -8.46 -15.25 -4.78
N PRO A 129 -8.98 -14.61 -5.86
CA PRO A 129 -8.31 -14.59 -7.15
C PRO A 129 -6.85 -14.12 -7.03
N ALA A 130 -5.94 -14.71 -7.82
CA ALA A 130 -4.51 -14.45 -7.69
C ALA A 130 -4.17 -12.95 -7.73
N THR A 131 -4.67 -12.22 -8.74
CA THR A 131 -4.47 -10.77 -8.89
C THR A 131 -5.61 -9.95 -8.29
N GLU A 132 -6.36 -10.48 -7.32
CA GLU A 132 -7.24 -9.64 -6.51
C GLU A 132 -6.37 -8.60 -5.80
N HIS A 133 -6.72 -7.32 -5.97
CA HIS A 133 -6.08 -6.28 -5.19
C HIS A 133 -6.54 -6.44 -3.74
N VAL A 134 -5.62 -6.36 -2.80
CA VAL A 134 -5.92 -6.35 -1.36
C VAL A 134 -5.22 -5.17 -0.70
N LEU A 135 -5.89 -4.51 0.24
CA LEU A 135 -5.23 -3.65 1.22
C LEU A 135 -4.73 -4.58 2.33
N ALA A 136 -3.42 -4.80 2.40
CA ALA A 136 -2.85 -5.80 3.29
C ALA A 136 -1.68 -5.27 4.11
N GLY A 137 -1.51 -5.84 5.29
CA GLY A 137 -0.56 -5.35 6.30
C GLY A 137 -0.50 -6.26 7.52
N VAL A 138 0.26 -5.84 8.53
CA VAL A 138 0.32 -6.52 9.83
C VAL A 138 -0.08 -5.53 10.90
N VAL A 139 -1.14 -5.83 11.64
CA VAL A 139 -1.66 -4.99 12.72
C VAL A 139 -1.72 -5.83 13.98
N ASP A 140 -1.08 -5.35 15.06
CA ASP A 140 -0.99 -6.07 16.34
C ASP A 140 -0.44 -7.51 16.19
N GLY A 141 0.54 -7.67 15.29
CA GLY A 141 1.14 -8.98 14.95
C GLY A 141 0.28 -9.89 14.08
N VAL A 142 -0.93 -9.46 13.69
CA VAL A 142 -1.85 -10.24 12.86
C VAL A 142 -1.76 -9.76 11.40
N PRO A 143 -1.35 -10.64 10.45
CA PRO A 143 -1.44 -10.32 9.03
C PRO A 143 -2.90 -10.28 8.60
N ILE A 144 -3.27 -9.23 7.89
CA ILE A 144 -4.64 -8.93 7.47
C ILE A 144 -4.68 -8.55 6.00
N ALA A 145 -5.80 -8.85 5.35
CA ALA A 145 -6.09 -8.39 4.01
C ALA A 145 -7.57 -8.01 3.86
N TYR A 146 -7.83 -6.84 3.30
CA TYR A 146 -9.16 -6.39 2.87
C TYR A 146 -9.23 -6.41 1.34
N PRO A 147 -10.04 -7.29 0.72
CA PRO A 147 -10.19 -7.32 -0.74
C PRO A 147 -10.71 -5.99 -1.28
N PHE A 148 -10.12 -5.48 -2.36
CA PHE A 148 -10.56 -4.25 -2.99
C PHE A 148 -11.96 -4.37 -3.59
N SER A 149 -12.34 -5.57 -4.07
CA SER A 149 -13.72 -5.84 -4.51
C SER A 149 -14.76 -5.61 -3.41
N LEU A 150 -14.42 -5.95 -2.17
CA LEU A 150 -15.25 -5.70 -0.99
C LEU A 150 -15.19 -4.21 -0.60
N LEU A 151 -14.00 -3.64 -0.51
CA LEU A 151 -13.79 -2.23 -0.16
C LEU A 151 -14.50 -1.28 -1.14
N ALA A 152 -14.48 -1.56 -2.44
CA ALA A 152 -15.16 -0.75 -3.45
C ALA A 152 -16.68 -0.77 -3.30
N ARG A 153 -17.24 -1.85 -2.73
CA ARG A 153 -18.69 -1.98 -2.49
C ARG A 153 -19.11 -1.26 -1.20
N GLU A 154 -18.34 -1.44 -0.13
CA GLU A 154 -18.70 -0.90 1.20
C GLU A 154 -18.24 0.55 1.39
N GLY A 155 -17.13 0.96 0.77
CA GLY A 155 -16.47 2.27 0.91
C GLY A 155 -15.80 2.50 2.26
N VAL A 156 -16.39 2.01 3.35
CA VAL A 156 -15.89 2.08 4.72
C VAL A 156 -16.09 0.73 5.40
N ILE A 157 -15.03 0.19 6.01
CA ILE A 157 -15.09 -1.03 6.81
C ILE A 157 -14.56 -0.76 8.21
N ASN A 158 -15.42 -0.85 9.21
CA ASN A 158 -15.01 -0.83 10.62
C ASN A 158 -14.66 -2.25 11.07
N ASP A 159 -13.48 -2.42 11.67
CA ASP A 159 -12.99 -3.71 12.12
C ASP A 159 -12.28 -3.57 13.49
N VAL A 160 -11.87 -4.70 14.05
CA VAL A 160 -10.98 -4.81 15.21
C VAL A 160 -9.97 -5.92 14.91
N VAL A 161 -8.68 -5.56 14.89
CA VAL A 161 -7.59 -6.51 14.67
C VAL A 161 -6.81 -6.66 15.96
N GLY A 162 -6.83 -7.87 16.54
CA GLY A 162 -6.30 -8.06 17.90
C GLY A 162 -7.02 -7.13 18.87
N LYS A 163 -6.30 -6.17 19.44
CA LYS A 163 -6.87 -5.13 20.33
C LYS A 163 -7.06 -3.78 19.67
N VAL A 164 -6.67 -3.62 18.40
CA VAL A 164 -6.64 -2.33 17.71
C VAL A 164 -7.92 -2.13 16.91
N PRO A 165 -8.78 -1.16 17.27
CA PRO A 165 -9.89 -0.76 16.42
C PRO A 165 -9.35 -0.09 15.16
N VAL A 166 -9.68 -0.63 13.99
CA VAL A 166 -9.26 -0.06 12.71
C VAL A 166 -10.45 0.25 11.81
N VAL A 167 -10.22 1.15 10.86
CA VAL A 167 -11.15 1.44 9.77
C VAL A 167 -10.40 1.45 8.44
N ALA A 168 -10.90 0.71 7.46
CA ALA A 168 -10.43 0.78 6.09
C ALA A 168 -11.31 1.77 5.32
N PHE A 169 -10.69 2.76 4.70
CA PHE A 169 -11.35 3.67 3.75
C PHE A 169 -11.01 3.26 2.34
N TRP A 170 -12.00 3.31 1.47
CA TRP A 170 -11.83 3.22 0.02
C TRP A 170 -12.50 4.40 -0.65
N GLN A 171 -11.83 4.91 -1.68
CA GLN A 171 -12.40 5.94 -2.54
C GLN A 171 -12.00 5.65 -3.99
N ASP A 172 -12.92 5.91 -4.92
CA ASP A 172 -12.59 5.87 -6.33
C ASP A 172 -11.59 6.99 -6.70
N GLY A 173 -10.80 6.81 -7.75
CA GLY A 173 -9.84 7.83 -8.18
C GLY A 173 -8.61 7.31 -8.88
N ALA A 174 -8.14 6.13 -8.49
CA ALA A 174 -6.94 5.53 -9.05
C ALA A 174 -7.26 4.45 -10.09
N VAL A 175 -6.42 4.38 -11.12
CA VAL A 175 -6.45 3.36 -12.17
C VAL A 175 -5.37 2.31 -11.92
N SER A 176 -5.55 1.11 -12.47
CA SER A 176 -4.52 0.08 -12.42
C SER A 176 -3.30 0.48 -13.24
N ALA A 177 -2.11 0.36 -12.64
CA ALA A 177 -0.84 0.55 -13.35
C ALA A 177 -0.51 -0.63 -14.30
N LEU A 178 -1.26 -1.72 -14.23
CA LEU A 178 -0.89 -3.03 -14.78
C LEU A 178 -1.97 -3.66 -15.67
N ASP A 179 -3.01 -2.90 -15.99
CA ASP A 179 -4.10 -3.31 -16.88
C ASP A 179 -3.76 -3.01 -18.35
N ARG A 180 -3.86 -1.74 -18.79
CA ARG A 180 -3.56 -1.36 -20.19
C ARG A 180 -2.12 -0.87 -20.38
N SER A 181 -1.69 -0.79 -21.63
CA SER A 181 -0.36 -0.29 -22.02
C SER A 181 -0.19 1.20 -21.72
N GLU A 182 -1.23 2.02 -21.90
CA GLU A 182 -1.30 3.40 -21.42
C GLU A 182 -2.07 3.41 -20.09
N ILE A 183 -1.38 3.78 -19.00
CA ILE A 183 -1.93 3.67 -17.64
C ILE A 183 -3.21 4.50 -17.48
N ASP A 184 -3.28 5.68 -18.07
CA ASP A 184 -4.45 6.57 -17.97
C ASP A 184 -5.73 5.97 -18.61
N LYS A 185 -5.60 4.95 -19.46
CA LYS A 185 -6.73 4.24 -20.09
C LYS A 185 -7.13 2.96 -19.32
N SER A 186 -6.42 2.62 -18.26
CA SER A 186 -6.67 1.42 -17.46
C SER A 186 -7.96 1.50 -16.66
N ARG A 187 -8.46 0.33 -16.26
CA ARG A 187 -9.60 0.19 -15.35
C ARG A 187 -9.35 0.93 -14.03
N ARG A 188 -10.42 1.49 -13.47
CA ARG A 188 -10.40 2.09 -12.14
C ARG A 188 -10.39 0.98 -11.09
N ILE A 189 -9.49 1.10 -10.11
CA ILE A 189 -9.34 0.17 -8.97
C ILE A 189 -9.59 0.86 -7.63
N GLY A 190 -9.61 2.20 -7.64
CA GLY A 190 -9.72 3.01 -6.45
C GLY A 190 -8.45 3.01 -5.61
N MET A 191 -8.53 3.70 -4.48
CA MET A 191 -7.45 3.87 -3.52
C MET A 191 -7.98 3.52 -2.14
N ALA A 192 -7.15 2.88 -1.32
CA ALA A 192 -7.52 2.48 0.02
C ALA A 192 -6.41 2.75 1.03
N ALA A 193 -6.79 2.93 2.29
CA ALA A 193 -5.89 3.03 3.41
C ALA A 193 -6.55 2.52 4.69
N LEU A 194 -5.72 2.03 5.60
CA LEU A 194 -6.14 1.54 6.90
C LEU A 194 -5.71 2.53 7.98
N TYR A 195 -6.62 2.81 8.91
CA TYR A 195 -6.39 3.74 10.00
C TYR A 195 -6.79 3.10 11.32
N GLU A 196 -6.10 3.45 12.40
CA GLU A 196 -6.66 3.31 13.73
C GLU A 196 -7.83 4.28 13.87
N ARG A 197 -8.94 3.80 14.44
CA ARG A 197 -10.16 4.61 14.60
C ARG A 197 -10.38 5.06 16.05
N THR A 198 -9.30 5.18 16.82
CA THR A 198 -9.34 5.77 18.15
C THR A 198 -8.75 7.18 18.10
N VAL A 199 -9.54 8.18 18.47
CA VAL A 199 -9.14 9.59 18.53
C VAL A 199 -9.38 10.08 19.94
N ASP A 200 -8.35 10.61 20.60
CA ASP A 200 -8.42 11.11 21.99
C ASP A 200 -9.09 10.14 22.98
N GLY A 201 -8.77 8.85 22.84
CA GLY A 201 -9.32 7.78 23.68
C GLY A 201 -10.75 7.35 23.32
N ARG A 202 -11.40 7.99 22.34
CA ARG A 202 -12.71 7.61 21.82
C ARG A 202 -12.57 6.74 20.58
N LYS A 203 -13.15 5.55 20.62
CA LYS A 203 -13.34 4.72 19.43
C LYS A 203 -14.46 5.34 18.56
N LEU A 204 -14.11 5.71 17.34
CA LEU A 204 -15.02 6.23 16.34
C LEU A 204 -15.59 5.08 15.48
N THR A 205 -16.83 5.24 15.01
CA THR A 205 -17.53 4.34 14.11
C THR A 205 -17.85 5.11 12.84
N PHE A 206 -17.41 4.59 11.69
CA PHE A 206 -17.55 5.28 10.43
C PHE A 206 -18.67 4.70 9.56
N GLU A 207 -19.35 5.56 8.82
CA GLU A 207 -20.24 5.18 7.72
C GLU A 207 -19.86 5.91 6.44
N LEU A 208 -20.27 5.38 5.29
CA LEU A 208 -20.14 6.08 4.02
C LEU A 208 -21.35 6.99 3.83
N GLY A 209 -21.11 8.31 3.78
CA GLY A 209 -22.15 9.29 3.46
C GLY A 209 -22.67 9.13 2.04
N LYS A 210 -23.86 9.71 1.77
CA LYS A 210 -24.48 9.71 0.42
C LYS A 210 -23.64 10.44 -0.64
N ASP A 211 -22.74 11.31 -0.20
CA ASP A 211 -21.73 12.02 -0.99
C ASP A 211 -20.47 11.19 -1.25
N GLY A 212 -20.42 9.95 -0.76
CA GLY A 212 -19.28 9.05 -0.91
C GLY A 212 -18.11 9.40 0.00
N LEU A 213 -18.33 10.19 1.06
CA LEU A 213 -17.30 10.56 2.03
C LEU A 213 -17.51 9.83 3.38
N PRO A 214 -16.43 9.31 3.99
CA PRO A 214 -16.51 8.74 5.34
C PRO A 214 -16.98 9.77 6.38
N ARG A 215 -17.87 9.35 7.26
CA ARG A 215 -18.41 10.16 8.37
C ARG A 215 -18.36 9.37 9.66
N ASP A 216 -17.88 9.96 10.76
CA ASP A 216 -17.97 9.31 12.06
C ASP A 216 -19.33 9.58 12.73
N LEU A 217 -19.90 8.56 13.37
CA LEU A 217 -21.21 8.63 14.01
C LEU A 217 -21.20 9.41 15.32
N GLU A 218 -20.05 9.45 16.00
CA GLU A 218 -19.92 10.03 17.33
C GLU A 218 -19.90 11.56 17.32
N THR A 219 -19.43 12.18 16.22
CA THR A 219 -19.32 13.64 16.09
C THR A 219 -19.93 14.18 14.79
N GLY A 220 -20.24 13.31 13.82
CA GLY A 220 -20.73 13.70 12.51
C GLY A 220 -19.66 14.34 11.62
N SER A 221 -18.37 14.24 11.97
CA SER A 221 -17.29 14.84 11.19
C SER A 221 -17.08 14.09 9.88
N ILE A 222 -16.71 14.82 8.84
CA ILE A 222 -16.45 14.28 7.50
C ILE A 222 -14.95 14.10 7.32
N TRP A 223 -14.55 12.97 6.74
CA TRP A 223 -13.15 12.60 6.56
C TRP A 223 -12.84 12.36 5.09
N ASN A 224 -11.59 12.62 4.69
CA ASN A 224 -11.10 12.27 3.36
C ASN A 224 -10.33 10.94 3.36
N VAL A 225 -9.96 10.43 2.17
CA VAL A 225 -9.21 9.18 2.01
C VAL A 225 -7.81 9.18 2.67
N PHE A 226 -7.29 10.36 3.03
CA PHE A 226 -6.03 10.52 3.77
C PHE A 226 -6.21 10.39 5.29
N GLY A 227 -7.43 10.13 5.77
CA GLY A 227 -7.73 10.01 7.18
C GLY A 227 -7.76 11.36 7.90
N ARG A 228 -7.94 12.46 7.17
CA ARG A 228 -8.06 13.80 7.76
C ARG A 228 -9.53 14.22 7.80
N ALA A 229 -9.98 14.66 8.97
CA ALA A 229 -11.27 15.29 9.12
C ALA A 229 -11.26 16.66 8.42
N THR A 230 -12.14 16.85 7.45
CA THR A 230 -12.25 18.08 6.65
C THR A 230 -13.33 19.01 7.18
N GLU A 231 -14.36 18.47 7.84
CA GLU A 231 -15.51 19.22 8.36
C GLU A 231 -16.01 18.60 9.68
N GLY A 232 -16.79 19.36 10.44
CA GLY A 232 -17.36 18.91 11.71
C GLY A 232 -16.48 19.18 12.93
N ALA A 233 -16.86 18.59 14.07
CA ALA A 233 -16.22 18.87 15.36
C ALA A 233 -14.75 18.43 15.44
N LEU A 234 -14.36 17.43 14.63
CA LEU A 234 -12.99 16.94 14.56
C LEU A 234 -12.18 17.55 13.42
N ALA A 235 -12.70 18.57 12.71
CA ALA A 235 -12.02 19.18 11.57
C ALA A 235 -10.54 19.52 11.86
N GLY A 236 -9.65 19.10 10.95
CA GLY A 236 -8.21 19.22 11.10
C GLY A 236 -7.51 18.01 11.74
N THR A 237 -8.25 17.15 12.44
CA THR A 237 -7.73 15.91 13.05
C THR A 237 -7.25 14.92 11.99
N GLN A 238 -6.19 14.19 12.30
CA GLN A 238 -5.59 13.16 11.46
C GLN A 238 -5.66 11.80 12.17
N LEU A 239 -6.26 10.80 11.54
CA LEU A 239 -6.20 9.42 12.01
C LEU A 239 -4.77 8.88 11.89
N VAL A 240 -4.38 8.05 12.85
CA VAL A 240 -3.12 7.30 12.80
C VAL A 240 -3.25 6.24 11.72
N ARG A 241 -2.36 6.28 10.71
CA ARG A 241 -2.37 5.29 9.62
C ARG A 241 -1.72 3.99 10.08
N ALA A 242 -2.46 2.89 9.97
CA ALA A 242 -1.92 1.56 10.16
C ALA A 242 -1.08 1.13 8.95
N PHE A 243 -0.07 0.29 9.15
CA PHE A 243 0.79 -0.21 8.08
C PHE A 243 0.04 -1.22 7.20
N ALA A 244 -0.66 -0.73 6.20
CA ALA A 244 -1.26 -1.53 5.14
C ALA A 244 -1.11 -0.84 3.79
N ASN A 245 -0.73 -1.60 2.76
CA ASN A 245 -0.56 -1.10 1.39
C ASN A 245 -1.33 -1.98 0.41
N PRO A 246 -1.61 -1.50 -0.81
CA PRO A 246 -2.11 -2.35 -1.88
C PRO A 246 -1.09 -3.43 -2.25
N HIS A 247 -1.58 -4.64 -2.50
CA HIS A 247 -0.84 -5.77 -3.05
C HIS A 247 -1.76 -6.56 -3.98
N PHE A 248 -1.20 -7.36 -4.88
CA PHE A 248 -1.92 -8.53 -5.41
C PHE A 248 -1.92 -9.65 -4.38
N TRP A 249 -3.06 -10.34 -4.25
CA TRP A 249 -3.27 -11.39 -3.26
C TRP A 249 -2.20 -12.49 -3.32
N PHE A 250 -1.91 -13.01 -4.51
CA PHE A 250 -0.96 -14.11 -4.67
C PHE A 250 0.43 -13.77 -4.10
N ALA A 251 0.87 -12.52 -4.29
CA ALA A 251 2.16 -12.06 -3.82
C ALA A 251 2.14 -11.94 -2.30
N TRP A 252 1.16 -11.24 -1.73
CA TRP A 252 1.04 -11.08 -0.28
C TRP A 252 0.91 -12.42 0.45
N ALA A 253 -0.03 -13.27 0.03
CA ALA A 253 -0.30 -14.56 0.66
C ALA A 253 0.90 -15.51 0.62
N ALA A 254 1.78 -15.38 -0.39
CA ALA A 254 2.98 -16.19 -0.45
C ALA A 254 3.97 -15.86 0.69
N PHE A 255 3.94 -14.66 1.27
CA PHE A 255 4.77 -14.27 2.42
C PHE A 255 4.03 -14.30 3.75
N GLN A 256 2.70 -14.22 3.74
CA GLN A 256 1.83 -14.18 4.91
C GLN A 256 0.65 -15.18 4.76
N PRO A 257 0.92 -16.50 4.67
CA PRO A 257 -0.10 -17.50 4.36
C PRO A 257 -1.21 -17.60 5.43
N GLU A 258 -0.92 -17.22 6.66
CA GLU A 258 -1.86 -17.16 7.79
C GLU A 258 -2.73 -15.89 7.82
N THR A 259 -2.66 -15.05 6.78
CA THR A 259 -3.42 -13.79 6.67
C THR A 259 -4.90 -14.01 6.97
N ARG A 260 -5.46 -13.20 7.88
CA ARG A 260 -6.90 -13.06 8.06
C ARG A 260 -7.48 -12.23 6.93
N VAL A 261 -8.21 -12.88 6.04
CA VAL A 261 -8.95 -12.20 4.95
C VAL A 261 -10.27 -11.69 5.52
N TYR A 262 -10.50 -10.38 5.47
CA TYR A 262 -11.75 -9.81 5.98
C TYR A 262 -12.94 -10.26 5.13
N GLY A 263 -14.02 -10.69 5.80
CA GLY A 263 -15.23 -11.20 5.15
C GLY A 263 -15.20 -12.69 4.81
N GLN A 264 -14.21 -13.43 5.33
CA GLN A 264 -14.13 -14.90 5.28
C GLN A 264 -14.06 -15.50 6.69
#